data_AF-A0A920QAL0-F1
#
_entry.id   AF-A0A920QAL0-F1
#
_cell.length_a   1.000
_cell.length_b   1.000
_cell.length_c   1.000
_cell.angle_alpha   90.00
_cell.angle_beta   90.00
_cell.angle_gamma   90.00
#
_symmetry.space_group_name_H-M   'P 1'
#
loop_
_entity.id
_entity.type
_entity.pdbx_description
1 polymer ?
#
loop_
_entity_poly.entity_id
_entity_poly.type
_entity_poly.pdbx_seq_one_letter_code
_entity_poly.pdbx_strand_id
1 'polypeptide(L)'
;MNLNVYVRDIAAEMGRSALEFKRKHTEEKTKMASRKTSQETLNVLTEGFSGISWRFGRLDRSNLTKAKSQETIVPGEYGGSYIHYGVREHGMAAAMNGIALHGVLFLMGVLF
;
A
#
# COMPACT_ATOMS: atom_id res chain seq x y z
N MET A 1 -0.88 10.37 23.14
CA MET A 1 -1.96 10.30 22.14
C MET A 1 -2.51 8.87 22.16
N ASN A 2 -3.82 8.69 22.31
CA ASN A 2 -4.42 7.37 22.51
C ASN A 2 -4.41 6.60 21.17
N LEU A 3 -3.83 5.40 21.11
CA LEU A 3 -3.62 4.64 19.87
C LEU A 3 -4.93 4.42 19.08
N ASN A 4 -6.04 4.25 19.79
CA ASN A 4 -7.36 4.06 19.21
C ASN A 4 -7.91 5.33 18.51
N VAL A 5 -7.54 6.51 19.01
CA VAL A 5 -7.93 7.80 18.39
C VAL A 5 -7.13 8.02 17.11
N TYR A 6 -5.81 7.75 17.14
CA TYR A 6 -4.95 7.86 15.96
C TYR A 6 -5.36 6.96 14.79
N VAL A 7 -5.72 5.69 15.08
CA VAL A 7 -6.20 4.74 14.05
C VAL A 7 -7.53 5.20 13.44
N ARG A 8 -8.42 5.79 14.24
CA ARG A 8 -9.70 6.33 13.77
C ARG A 8 -9.53 7.55 12.88
N ASP A 9 -8.63 8.45 13.26
CA ASP A 9 -8.37 9.68 12.50
C ASP A 9 -7.78 9.35 11.12
N ILE A 10 -6.83 8.41 11.07
CA ILE A 10 -6.29 7.87 9.83
C ILE A 10 -7.39 7.24 8.96
N ALA A 11 -8.23 6.38 9.55
CA ALA A 11 -9.30 5.71 8.80
C ALA A 11 -10.28 6.74 8.19
N ALA A 12 -10.54 7.83 8.91
CA ALA A 12 -11.38 8.92 8.43
C ALA A 12 -10.72 9.73 7.30
N GLU A 13 -9.40 9.99 7.35
CA GLU A 13 -8.66 10.66 6.29
C GLU A 13 -8.54 9.81 5.02
N MET A 14 -8.24 8.52 5.17
CA MET A 14 -8.23 7.57 4.06
C MET A 14 -9.61 7.46 3.40
N GLY A 15 -10.68 7.39 4.21
CA GLY A 15 -12.06 7.34 3.73
C GLY A 15 -12.45 8.57 2.91
N ARG A 16 -12.05 9.77 3.37
CA ARG A 16 -12.27 11.03 2.63
C ARG A 16 -11.54 11.03 1.29
N SER A 17 -10.26 10.71 1.30
CA SER A 17 -9.40 10.69 0.09
C SER A 17 -9.91 9.67 -0.94
N ALA A 18 -10.35 8.49 -0.48
CA ALA A 18 -10.95 7.47 -1.35
C ALA A 18 -12.28 7.92 -1.97
N LEU A 19 -13.12 8.64 -1.21
CA LEU A 19 -14.40 9.14 -1.70
C LEU A 19 -14.21 10.23 -2.78
N GLU A 20 -13.26 11.14 -2.57
CA GLU A 20 -12.91 12.16 -3.57
C GLU A 20 -12.35 11.53 -4.85
N PHE A 21 -11.45 10.55 -4.71
CA PHE A 21 -10.91 9.81 -5.84
C PHE A 21 -12.01 9.10 -6.65
N LYS A 22 -12.95 8.44 -5.96
CA LYS A 22 -14.12 7.81 -6.58
C LYS A 22 -14.98 8.81 -7.32
N ARG A 23 -15.26 9.98 -6.72
CA ARG A 23 -16.08 11.04 -7.34
C ARG A 23 -15.44 11.52 -8.63
N LYS A 24 -14.15 11.87 -8.58
CA LYS A 24 -13.37 12.32 -9.75
C LYS A 24 -13.44 11.31 -10.90
N HIS A 25 -13.20 10.03 -10.63
CA HIS A 25 -13.19 9.00 -11.68
C HIS A 25 -14.58 8.69 -12.24
N THR A 26 -15.64 8.89 -11.44
CA THR A 26 -17.03 8.74 -11.88
C THR A 26 -17.44 9.87 -12.82
N GLU A 27 -17.02 11.10 -12.52
CA GLU A 27 -17.28 12.29 -13.34
C GLU A 27 -16.48 12.29 -14.65
N GLU A 28 -15.18 11.99 -14.58
CA GLU A 28 -14.27 12.02 -15.73
C GLU A 28 -14.39 10.79 -16.66
N LYS A 29 -15.12 9.74 -16.25
CA LYS A 29 -15.29 8.47 -16.99
C LYS A 29 -13.98 7.90 -17.54
N THR A 30 -12.96 7.92 -16.69
CA THR A 30 -11.58 7.61 -17.05
C THR A 30 -11.44 6.20 -17.64
N LYS A 31 -10.87 6.09 -18.84
CA LYS A 31 -10.48 4.78 -19.43
C LYS A 31 -9.09 4.41 -18.96
N MET A 32 -9.01 3.58 -17.93
CA MET A 32 -7.74 3.14 -17.33
C MET A 32 -7.76 1.63 -17.06
N ALA A 33 -6.64 0.95 -17.28
CA ALA A 33 -6.48 -0.46 -16.94
C ALA A 33 -6.55 -0.65 -15.41
N SER A 34 -7.22 -1.71 -14.95
CA SER A 34 -7.47 -1.98 -13.51
C SER A 34 -6.20 -1.94 -12.65
N ARG A 35 -5.07 -2.44 -13.18
CA ARG A 35 -3.75 -2.38 -12.50
C ARG A 35 -3.24 -0.95 -12.27
N LYS A 36 -3.48 -0.04 -13.21
CA LYS A 36 -3.07 1.37 -13.10
C LYS A 36 -4.03 2.11 -12.18
N THR A 37 -5.32 1.82 -12.25
CA THR A 37 -6.32 2.36 -11.31
C THR A 37 -6.01 1.91 -9.88
N SER A 38 -5.59 0.66 -9.69
CA SER A 38 -5.08 0.16 -8.41
C SER A 38 -3.90 0.99 -7.92
N GLN A 39 -2.87 1.21 -8.73
CA GLN A 39 -1.72 2.05 -8.36
C GLN A 39 -2.11 3.48 -7.97
N GLU A 40 -2.97 4.13 -8.73
CA GLU A 40 -3.42 5.50 -8.42
C GLU A 40 -4.22 5.54 -7.11
N THR A 41 -5.03 4.50 -6.85
CA THR A 41 -5.73 4.35 -5.58
C THR A 41 -4.73 4.18 -4.44
N LEU A 42 -3.64 3.43 -4.66
CA LEU A 42 -2.58 3.29 -3.66
C LEU A 42 -1.89 4.62 -3.38
N ASN A 43 -1.57 5.41 -4.40
CA ASN A 43 -0.95 6.74 -4.21
C ASN A 43 -1.80 7.61 -3.29
N VAL A 44 -3.10 7.73 -3.58
CA VAL A 44 -4.05 8.53 -2.78
C VAL A 44 -4.14 8.04 -1.34
N LEU A 45 -4.17 6.72 -1.13
CA LEU A 45 -4.24 6.14 0.21
C LEU A 45 -2.93 6.30 0.99
N THR A 46 -1.78 6.38 0.31
CA THR A 46 -0.46 6.53 0.96
C THR A 46 -0.03 7.96 1.21
N GLU A 47 -0.62 8.95 0.53
CA GLU A 47 -0.31 10.38 0.74
C GLU A 47 -0.78 10.88 2.12
N GLY A 48 -1.89 10.36 2.64
CA GLY A 48 -2.41 10.70 3.97
C GLY A 48 -1.98 9.73 5.10
N PHE A 49 -1.19 8.71 4.80
CA PHE A 49 -0.84 7.67 5.77
C PHE A 49 0.67 7.64 6.03
N SER A 50 1.08 8.23 7.17
CA SER A 50 2.44 8.09 7.71
C SER A 50 2.65 6.76 8.44
N GLY A 51 1.60 5.95 8.57
CA GLY A 51 1.70 4.59 9.08
C GLY A 51 2.41 3.68 8.08
N ILE A 52 3.04 2.63 8.60
CA ILE A 52 3.92 1.78 7.81
C ILE A 52 3.08 0.84 6.92
N SER A 53 2.81 1.27 5.69
CA SER A 53 2.20 0.42 4.66
C SER A 53 3.28 -0.33 3.91
N TRP A 54 3.53 -1.59 4.28
CA TRP A 54 4.46 -2.43 3.54
C TRP A 54 3.81 -2.99 2.29
N ARG A 55 4.43 -2.74 1.13
CA ARG A 55 3.99 -3.31 -0.14
C ARG A 55 5.03 -4.25 -0.73
N PHE A 56 4.50 -5.28 -1.39
CA PHE A 56 5.25 -6.46 -1.77
C PHE A 56 4.98 -6.80 -3.23
N GLY A 57 6.03 -7.00 -4.02
CA GLY A 57 5.90 -7.38 -5.42
C GLY A 57 7.22 -7.83 -6.05
N ARG A 58 7.12 -8.73 -7.02
CA ARG A 58 8.22 -9.23 -7.86
C ARG A 58 8.51 -8.31 -9.06
N LEU A 59 7.47 -7.70 -9.63
CA LEU A 59 7.54 -6.91 -10.86
C LEU A 59 6.95 -5.52 -10.60
N ASP A 60 7.77 -4.64 -10.05
CA ASP A 60 7.49 -3.22 -9.86
C ASP A 60 6.92 -2.55 -11.12
N ARG A 61 7.45 -2.90 -12.30
CA ARG A 61 7.05 -2.34 -13.60
C ARG A 61 5.75 -2.90 -14.18
N SER A 62 5.38 -4.15 -13.92
CA SER A 62 4.17 -4.77 -14.51
C SER A 62 2.94 -4.68 -13.62
N ASN A 63 3.15 -4.73 -12.29
CA ASN A 63 2.08 -4.83 -11.30
C ASN A 63 1.81 -3.48 -10.63
N LEU A 64 2.67 -2.47 -10.85
CA LEU A 64 2.42 -1.08 -10.45
C LEU A 64 2.10 -0.93 -8.94
N THR A 65 2.78 -1.70 -8.09
CA THR A 65 2.45 -1.80 -6.65
C THR A 65 3.23 -0.84 -5.76
N LYS A 66 4.23 -0.14 -6.30
CA LYS A 66 5.01 0.86 -5.57
C LYS A 66 4.29 2.21 -5.66
N ALA A 67 3.87 2.73 -4.52
CA ALA A 67 3.39 4.10 -4.43
C ALA A 67 4.56 5.08 -4.43
N LYS A 68 4.35 6.31 -4.92
CA LYS A 68 5.43 7.31 -5.07
C LYS A 68 6.15 7.64 -3.76
N SER A 69 5.43 7.58 -2.63
CA SER A 69 5.95 7.89 -1.30
C SER A 69 6.68 6.74 -0.61
N GLN A 70 6.81 5.57 -1.25
CA GLN A 70 7.39 4.40 -0.61
C GLN A 70 8.87 4.22 -0.90
N GLU A 71 9.63 4.06 0.18
CA GLU A 71 11.04 3.72 0.15
C GLU A 71 11.26 2.21 0.29
N THR A 72 12.30 1.70 -0.36
CA THR A 72 12.62 0.28 -0.35
C THR A 72 13.41 -0.08 0.90
N ILE A 73 13.09 -1.20 1.57
CA ILE A 73 13.98 -1.77 2.60
C ILE A 73 15.21 -2.35 1.94
N VAL A 74 16.38 -1.95 2.42
CA VAL A 74 17.66 -2.59 2.12
C VAL A 74 18.38 -2.96 3.42
N PRO A 75 19.33 -3.92 3.39
CA PRO A 75 20.13 -4.23 4.56
C PRO A 75 20.84 -2.97 5.10
N GLY A 76 20.64 -2.68 6.38
CA GLY A 76 21.16 -1.46 7.02
C GLY A 76 20.19 -0.27 7.03
N GLU A 77 19.15 -0.27 6.19
CA GLU A 77 18.14 0.78 6.12
C GLU A 77 16.72 0.18 6.19
N TYR A 78 16.21 0.03 7.41
CA TYR A 78 14.92 -0.60 7.69
C TYR A 78 13.75 0.38 7.82
N GLY A 79 13.99 1.68 7.58
CA GLY A 79 12.98 2.73 7.67
C GLY A 79 12.01 2.80 6.48
N GLY A 80 12.26 2.02 5.43
CA GLY A 80 11.42 2.00 4.24
C GLY A 80 10.00 1.45 4.47
N SER A 81 9.24 1.29 3.39
CA SER A 81 7.88 0.73 3.39
C SER A 81 7.62 -0.20 2.19
N TYR A 82 8.67 -0.68 1.52
CA TYR A 82 8.56 -1.57 0.36
C TYR A 82 9.59 -2.71 0.42
N ILE A 83 9.17 -3.97 0.30
CA ILE A 83 10.07 -5.14 0.32
C ILE A 83 10.08 -5.86 -1.03
N HIS A 84 11.28 -6.11 -1.55
CA HIS A 84 11.49 -6.98 -2.71
C HIS A 84 11.68 -8.44 -2.27
N TYR A 85 10.64 -9.26 -2.40
CA TYR A 85 10.72 -10.70 -2.10
C TYR A 85 11.32 -11.55 -3.23
N GLY A 86 11.53 -11.00 -4.43
CA GLY A 86 11.96 -11.78 -5.59
C GLY A 86 10.89 -12.83 -5.99
N VAL A 87 11.34 -13.95 -6.59
CA VAL A 87 10.46 -15.05 -7.05
C VAL A 87 10.25 -16.06 -5.92
N ARG A 88 9.54 -15.63 -4.88
CA ARG A 88 9.31 -16.43 -3.66
C ARG A 88 7.89 -16.23 -3.16
N GLU A 89 6.92 -16.61 -3.97
CA GLU A 89 5.49 -16.38 -3.77
C GLU A 89 4.99 -16.98 -2.46
N HIS A 90 5.35 -18.25 -2.21
CA HIS A 90 4.98 -18.94 -0.97
C HIS A 90 5.65 -18.32 0.27
N GLY A 91 6.94 -17.94 0.13
CA GLY A 91 7.69 -17.27 1.18
C GLY A 91 7.15 -15.87 1.49
N MET A 92 6.70 -15.14 0.46
CA MET A 92 6.05 -13.84 0.60
C MET A 92 4.76 -13.97 1.41
N ALA A 93 3.90 -14.94 1.10
CA ALA A 93 2.66 -15.15 1.84
C ALA A 93 2.91 -15.50 3.32
N ALA A 94 3.88 -16.38 3.60
CA ALA A 94 4.25 -16.74 4.97
C ALA A 94 4.84 -15.55 5.75
N ALA A 95 5.73 -14.77 5.13
CA ALA A 95 6.30 -13.57 5.72
C ALA A 95 5.21 -12.51 5.99
N MET A 96 4.28 -12.31 5.06
CA MET A 96 3.14 -11.41 5.25
C MET A 96 2.29 -11.82 6.45
N ASN A 97 1.99 -13.12 6.61
CA ASN A 97 1.23 -13.60 7.75
C ASN A 97 1.96 -13.34 9.08
N GLY A 98 3.28 -13.57 9.12
CA GLY A 98 4.10 -13.29 10.31
C GLY A 98 4.14 -11.79 10.65
N ILE A 99 4.30 -10.93 9.64
CA ILE A 99 4.32 -9.48 9.82
C ILE A 99 2.94 -8.95 10.28
N ALA A 100 1.84 -9.52 9.78
CA ALA A 100 0.49 -9.14 10.19
C ALA A 100 0.23 -9.51 11.66
N LEU A 101 0.66 -10.70 12.07
CA LEU A 101 0.55 -11.18 13.45
C LEU A 101 1.41 -10.36 14.44
N HIS A 102 2.52 -9.78 13.98
CA HIS A 102 3.38 -8.92 14.79
C HIS A 102 2.70 -7.58 15.18
N GLY A 103 1.51 -7.27 14.65
CA GLY A 103 0.54 -6.41 15.32
C GLY A 103 0.61 -4.91 15.03
N VAL A 104 1.30 -4.45 13.99
CA VAL A 104 1.40 -3.00 13.70
C VAL A 104 1.10 -2.61 12.24
N LEU A 105 0.87 -3.54 11.31
CA LEU A 105 1.00 -3.23 9.87
C LEU A 105 -0.20 -3.69 9.01
N PHE A 106 -0.66 -2.77 8.15
CA PHE A 106 -1.51 -3.11 7.00
C PHE A 106 -0.63 -3.61 5.86
N LEU A 107 -0.84 -4.85 5.43
CA LEU A 107 -0.01 -5.51 4.41
C LEU A 107 -0.79 -5.74 3.13
N MET A 108 -0.22 -5.33 2.00
CA MET A 108 -0.78 -5.54 0.67
C MET A 108 0.24 -6.26 -0.20
N GLY A 109 -0.14 -7.42 -0.73
CA GLY A 109 0.68 -8.23 -1.63
C GLY A 109 0.01 -8.42 -2.98
N VAL A 110 0.81 -8.46 -4.05
CA VAL A 110 0.30 -8.71 -5.42
C VAL A 110 1.17 -9.75 -6.11
N LEU A 111 0.51 -10.77 -6.65
CA LEU A 111 1.06 -11.77 -7.56
C LEU A 111 0.40 -11.64 -8.95
N PHE A 112 0.94 -12.31 -9.96
CA PHE A 112 0.31 -12.51 -11.27
C PHE A 112 -0.77 -13.58 -11.18
#